data_AF-A0A519IHQ2-F1
#
_entry.id   AF-A0A519IHQ2-F1
#
_cell.length_a   1.000
_cell.length_b   1.000
_cell.length_c   1.000
_cell.angle_alpha   90.00
_cell.angle_beta   90.00
_cell.angle_gamma   90.00
#
_symmetry.space_group_name_H-M   'P 1'
#
loop_
_entity.id
_entity.type
_entity.pdbx_description
1 polymer ?
#
loop_
_entity_poly.entity_id
_entity_poly.type
_entity_poly.pdbx_seq_one_letter_code
_entity_poly.pdbx_strand_id
1 'polypeptide(L)'
;MALNVAFILGCAWLAWCLFNVGLLFVAPYLIGGANVVTNGFSTVFPQQVRDILTLEQQAAIQAHEDGHKAHRHALKNLLRSFLLLRRPPSVAMRQELEADCYAADLGHAQHLASALRVLSADPFDRYRAGLLDRM
;
A
#
# COMPACT_ATOMS: atom_id res chain seq x y z
N MET A 1 10.92 25.71 33.74
CA MET A 1 10.32 25.99 32.42
C MET A 1 10.69 24.95 31.36
N ALA A 2 11.98 24.67 31.11
CA ALA A 2 12.40 23.70 30.08
C ALA A 2 11.87 22.27 30.27
N LEU A 3 11.80 21.78 31.52
CA LEU A 3 11.24 20.45 31.85
C LEU A 3 9.76 20.32 31.42
N ASN A 4 8.98 21.40 31.59
CA ASN A 4 7.55 21.42 31.22
C ASN A 4 7.37 21.41 29.70
N VAL A 5 8.25 22.10 28.96
CA VAL A 5 8.21 22.13 27.48
C VAL A 5 8.56 20.75 26.92
N ALA A 6 9.63 20.11 27.40
CA ALA A 6 10.02 18.78 26.94
C ALA A 6 8.93 17.73 27.22
N PHE A 7 8.30 17.79 28.39
CA PHE A 7 7.18 16.92 28.75
C PHE A 7 5.98 17.11 27.80
N ILE A 8 5.56 18.36 27.57
CA ILE A 8 4.43 18.67 26.67
C ILE A 8 4.72 18.17 25.25
N LEU A 9 5.91 18.43 24.72
CA LEU A 9 6.32 17.97 23.39
C LEU A 9 6.35 16.43 23.31
N GLY A 10 6.85 15.76 24.35
CA GLY A 10 6.85 14.31 24.44
C GLY A 10 5.44 13.72 24.43
N CYS A 11 4.51 14.29 25.21
CA CYS A 11 3.11 13.86 25.21
C CYS A 11 2.43 14.09 23.85
N ALA A 12 2.65 15.26 23.22
CA ALA A 12 2.11 15.56 21.90
C ALA A 12 2.64 14.58 20.83
N TRP A 13 3.94 14.26 20.88
CA TRP A 13 4.55 13.29 19.98
C TRP A 13 4.02 11.86 20.21
N LEU A 14 3.84 11.44 21.46
CA LEU A 14 3.24 10.14 21.77
C LEU A 14 1.80 10.05 21.26
N ALA A 15 0.99 11.09 21.48
CA ALA A 15 -0.37 11.16 20.95
C ALA A 15 -0.38 11.07 19.41
N TRP A 16 0.55 11.76 18.74
CA TRP A 16 0.75 11.67 17.30
C TRP A 16 1.11 10.25 16.83
N CYS A 17 2.00 9.56 17.53
CA CYS A 17 2.36 8.18 17.21
C CYS A 17 1.16 7.23 17.35
N LEU A 18 0.43 7.31 18.47
CA LEU A 18 -0.76 6.50 18.71
C LEU A 18 -1.86 6.77 17.67
N PHE A 19 -2.05 8.03 17.30
CA PHE A 19 -2.99 8.41 16.23
C PHE A 19 -2.62 7.74 14.89
N ASN A 20 -1.35 7.76 14.49
CA ASN A 20 -0.91 7.13 13.24
C ASN A 20 -1.00 5.59 13.28
N VAL A 21 -0.77 4.97 14.43
CA VAL A 21 -1.03 3.54 14.63
C VAL A 21 -2.52 3.25 14.43
N GLY A 22 -3.41 4.04 15.04
CA GLY A 22 -4.85 3.93 14.85
C GLY A 22 -5.25 4.06 13.37
N LEU A 23 -4.72 5.08 12.68
CA LEU A 23 -4.95 5.26 11.25
C LEU A 23 -4.49 4.07 10.42
N LEU A 24 -3.37 3.42 10.77
CA LEU A 24 -2.90 2.25 10.04
C LEU A 24 -3.96 1.13 10.03
N PHE A 25 -4.59 0.86 11.17
CA PHE A 25 -5.62 -0.19 11.27
C PHE A 25 -6.94 0.22 10.62
N VAL A 26 -7.30 1.50 10.69
CA VAL A 26 -8.61 1.99 10.25
C VAL A 26 -8.62 2.35 8.76
N ALA A 27 -7.46 2.71 8.17
CA ALA A 27 -7.36 3.17 6.78
C ALA A 27 -8.04 2.24 5.76
N PRO A 28 -7.85 0.91 5.76
CA PRO A 28 -8.53 0.04 4.79
C PRO A 28 -10.06 0.15 4.79
N TYR A 29 -10.66 0.50 5.94
CA TYR A 29 -12.12 0.66 6.06
C TYR A 29 -12.61 2.06 5.68
N LEU A 30 -11.74 3.07 5.75
CA LEU A 30 -12.08 4.44 5.35
C LEU A 30 -11.96 4.66 3.85
N ILE A 31 -10.98 4.02 3.20
CA ILE A 31 -10.65 4.24 1.79
C ILE A 31 -10.88 3.02 0.90
N GLY A 32 -11.09 1.82 1.47
CA GLY A 32 -11.32 0.58 0.73
C GLY A 32 -12.72 0.44 0.14
N GLY A 33 -13.38 1.53 -0.22
CA GLY A 33 -14.68 1.46 -0.91
C GLY A 33 -14.55 1.21 -2.42
N ALA A 34 -13.42 1.61 -3.01
CA ALA A 34 -13.21 1.58 -4.46
C ALA A 34 -11.90 0.91 -4.90
N ASN A 35 -10.94 0.72 -3.98
CA ASN A 35 -9.62 0.18 -4.29
C ASN A 35 -9.29 -0.98 -3.35
N VAL A 36 -8.45 -1.90 -3.82
CA VAL A 36 -7.81 -2.88 -2.95
C VAL A 36 -6.78 -2.15 -2.11
N VAL A 37 -6.83 -2.36 -0.79
CA VAL A 37 -5.95 -1.67 0.15
C VAL A 37 -5.43 -2.66 1.19
N THR A 38 -4.11 -2.67 1.41
CA THR A 38 -3.50 -3.31 2.56
C THR A 38 -2.98 -2.31 3.60
N ASN A 39 -3.12 -2.66 4.88
CA ASN A 39 -2.41 -2.00 5.98
C ASN A 39 -1.12 -2.73 6.41
N GLY A 40 -0.67 -3.71 5.62
CA GLY A 40 0.47 -4.57 5.96
C GLY A 40 0.13 -5.76 6.86
N PHE A 41 -1.12 -5.89 7.33
CA PHE A 41 -1.61 -7.04 8.10
C PHE A 41 -2.83 -7.68 7.44
N SER A 42 -3.81 -6.86 7.07
CA SER A 42 -5.00 -7.27 6.34
C SER A 42 -5.02 -6.62 4.96
N THR A 43 -5.75 -7.27 4.04
CA THR A 43 -6.08 -6.72 2.72
C THR A 43 -7.59 -6.63 2.64
N VAL A 44 -8.11 -5.44 2.34
CA VAL A 44 -9.52 -5.25 2.03
C VAL A 44 -9.63 -5.24 0.51
N PHE A 45 -10.32 -6.26 -0.01
CA PHE A 45 -10.59 -6.42 -1.43
C PHE A 45 -12.11 -6.24 -1.63
N PRO A 46 -12.55 -5.06 -2.09
CA PRO A 46 -13.98 -4.72 -2.18
C PRO A 46 -14.70 -5.60 -3.20
N GLN A 47 -15.97 -5.92 -2.94
CA GLN A 47 -16.74 -6.81 -3.81
C GLN A 47 -16.86 -6.26 -5.23
N GLN A 48 -17.06 -4.94 -5.38
CA GLN A 48 -17.17 -4.31 -6.70
C GLN A 48 -15.92 -4.52 -7.57
N VAL A 49 -14.74 -4.54 -6.94
CA VAL A 49 -13.47 -4.79 -7.64
C VAL A 49 -13.33 -6.28 -7.98
N ARG A 50 -13.81 -7.18 -7.12
CA ARG A 50 -13.80 -8.63 -7.42
C ARG A 50 -14.71 -8.96 -8.59
N ASP A 51 -15.87 -8.33 -8.67
CA ASP A 51 -16.89 -8.63 -9.69
C ASP A 51 -16.45 -8.25 -11.12
N ILE A 52 -15.50 -7.31 -11.26
CA ILE A 52 -14.96 -6.87 -12.57
C ILE A 52 -13.70 -7.63 -13.00
N LEU A 53 -13.15 -8.49 -12.15
CA LEU A 53 -11.89 -9.20 -12.39
C LEU A 53 -12.08 -10.72 -12.47
N THR A 54 -11.29 -11.38 -13.32
CA THR A 54 -11.19 -12.83 -13.33
C THR A 54 -10.52 -13.35 -12.05
N LEU A 55 -10.68 -14.65 -11.75
CA LEU A 55 -10.06 -15.24 -10.56
C LEU A 55 -8.53 -15.14 -10.58
N GLU A 56 -7.91 -15.25 -11.75
CA GLU A 56 -6.47 -15.11 -11.94
C GLU A 56 -6.01 -13.67 -11.70
N GLN A 57 -6.77 -12.68 -12.16
CA GLN A 57 -6.50 -11.27 -11.89
C GLN A 57 -6.67 -10.95 -10.41
N GLN A 58 -7.69 -11.49 -9.75
CA GLN A 58 -7.87 -11.34 -8.30
C GLN A 58 -6.71 -11.96 -7.53
N ALA A 59 -6.26 -13.16 -7.90
CA ALA A 59 -5.10 -13.82 -7.30
C ALA A 59 -3.82 -13.00 -7.50
N ALA A 60 -3.62 -12.43 -8.69
CA ALA A 60 -2.48 -11.58 -9.01
C ALA A 60 -2.45 -10.29 -8.18
N ILE A 61 -3.59 -9.62 -8.00
CA ILE A 61 -3.70 -8.47 -7.10
C ILE A 61 -3.42 -8.89 -5.66
N GLN A 62 -3.97 -10.03 -5.20
CA GLN A 62 -3.70 -10.49 -3.84
C GLN A 62 -2.20 -10.76 -3.62
N ALA A 63 -1.51 -11.37 -4.60
CA ALA A 63 -0.07 -11.58 -4.56
C ALA A 63 0.71 -10.26 -4.49
N HIS A 64 0.29 -9.24 -5.24
CA HIS A 64 0.84 -7.89 -5.15
C HIS A 64 0.68 -7.28 -3.75
N GLU A 65 -0.53 -7.34 -3.19
CA GLU A 65 -0.81 -6.88 -1.82
C GLU A 65 0.01 -7.64 -0.76
N ASP A 66 0.25 -8.94 -0.98
CA ASP A 66 1.13 -9.73 -0.12
C ASP A 66 2.60 -9.32 -0.27
N GLY A 67 3.02 -8.83 -1.45
CA GLY A 67 4.31 -8.17 -1.65
C GLY A 67 4.47 -6.93 -0.77
N HIS A 68 3.43 -6.09 -0.64
CA HIS A 68 3.46 -4.97 0.31
C HIS A 68 3.65 -5.40 1.77
N LYS A 69 3.07 -6.53 2.17
CA LYS A 69 3.25 -7.12 3.50
C LYS A 69 4.66 -7.67 3.67
N ALA A 70 5.15 -8.46 2.71
CA ALA A 70 6.47 -9.07 2.71
C ALA A 70 7.57 -7.99 2.85
N HIS A 71 7.44 -6.89 2.12
CA HIS A 71 8.38 -5.77 2.17
C HIS A 71 8.07 -4.74 3.27
N ARG A 72 7.03 -4.97 4.10
CA ARG A 72 6.63 -4.13 5.25
C ARG A 72 6.44 -2.66 4.88
N HIS A 73 5.85 -2.39 3.71
CA HIS A 73 5.67 -1.02 3.19
C HIS A 73 4.88 -0.13 4.15
N ALA A 74 3.79 -0.67 4.71
CA ALA A 74 2.97 0.03 5.70
C ALA A 74 3.76 0.41 6.96
N LEU A 75 4.56 -0.50 7.52
CA LEU A 75 5.38 -0.24 8.71
C LEU A 75 6.49 0.78 8.42
N LYS A 76 7.16 0.68 7.27
CA LYS A 76 8.16 1.68 6.83
C LYS A 76 7.52 3.07 6.75
N ASN A 77 6.29 3.16 6.22
CA ASN A 77 5.57 4.43 6.12
C ASN A 77 5.11 4.94 7.50
N LEU A 78 4.69 4.06 8.42
CA LEU A 78 4.35 4.41 9.79
C LEU A 78 5.54 5.04 10.54
N LEU A 79 6.73 4.43 10.44
CA LEU A 79 7.95 4.97 11.07
C LEU A 79 8.30 6.36 10.54
N ARG A 80 8.09 6.61 9.23
CA ARG A 80 8.26 7.95 8.66
C ARG A 80 7.27 8.95 9.26
N SER A 81 6.01 8.55 9.42
CA SER A 81 5.00 9.40 10.06
C SER A 81 5.36 9.75 11.50
N PHE A 82 5.90 8.82 12.29
CA PHE A 82 6.38 9.12 13.66
C PHE A 82 7.46 10.20 13.70
N LEU A 83 8.26 10.30 12.63
CA LEU A 83 9.29 11.32 12.46
C LEU A 83 8.79 12.57 11.72
N LEU A 84 7.47 12.69 11.49
CA LEU A 84 6.85 13.78 10.74
C LEU A 84 7.35 13.90 9.29
N LEU A 85 7.82 12.79 8.71
CA LEU A 85 8.32 12.73 7.34
C LEU A 85 7.24 12.25 6.39
N ARG A 86 6.91 13.07 5.38
CA ARG A 86 6.01 12.67 4.30
C ARG A 86 6.65 11.57 3.43
N ARG A 87 5.84 10.65 2.89
CA ARG A 87 6.27 9.69 1.86
C ARG A 87 6.45 10.43 0.53
N PRO A 88 7.67 10.51 -0.04
CA PRO A 88 7.87 11.13 -1.34
C PRO A 88 7.33 10.24 -2.47
N PRO A 89 6.94 10.80 -3.62
CA PRO A 89 6.42 10.03 -4.76
C PRO A 89 7.37 8.94 -5.24
N SER A 90 8.68 9.18 -5.23
CA SER A 90 9.70 8.19 -5.63
C SER A 90 9.72 6.94 -4.74
N VAL A 91 9.48 7.10 -3.44
CA VAL A 91 9.37 5.96 -2.51
C VAL A 91 8.06 5.22 -2.74
N ALA A 92 6.96 5.92 -3.00
CA ALA A 92 5.69 5.27 -3.35
C ALA A 92 5.85 4.42 -4.62
N MET A 93 6.39 5.00 -5.70
CA MET A 93 6.67 4.28 -6.95
C MET A 93 7.54 3.05 -6.73
N ARG A 94 8.62 3.18 -5.94
CA ARG A 94 9.48 2.04 -5.62
C ARG A 94 8.74 0.93 -4.86
N GLN A 95 7.87 1.29 -3.92
CA GLN A 95 7.08 0.31 -3.16
C GLN A 95 6.11 -0.46 -4.07
N GLU A 96 5.47 0.21 -5.03
CA GLU A 96 4.60 -0.44 -6.02
C GLU A 96 5.41 -1.41 -6.90
N LEU A 97 6.59 -1.02 -7.37
CA LEU A 97 7.46 -1.88 -8.17
C LEU A 97 8.01 -3.08 -7.39
N GLU A 98 8.37 -2.90 -6.11
CA GLU A 98 8.79 -4.01 -5.24
C GLU A 98 7.66 -5.04 -5.08
N ALA A 99 6.42 -4.59 -4.92
CA ALA A 99 5.24 -5.45 -4.83
C ALA A 99 4.87 -6.12 -6.18
N ASP A 100 5.02 -5.41 -7.30
CA ASP A 100 4.86 -5.96 -8.64
C ASP A 100 5.87 -7.08 -8.92
N CYS A 101 7.15 -6.87 -8.61
CA CYS A 101 8.18 -7.90 -8.74
C CYS A 101 7.86 -9.12 -7.87
N TYR A 102 7.41 -8.91 -6.63
CA TYR A 102 7.01 -10.01 -5.76
C TYR A 102 5.88 -10.86 -6.37
N ALA A 103 4.87 -10.23 -6.96
CA ALA A 103 3.80 -10.95 -7.66
C ALA A 103 4.31 -11.66 -8.93
N ALA A 104 5.23 -11.02 -9.67
CA ALA A 104 5.84 -11.60 -10.86
C ALA A 104 6.67 -12.85 -10.53
N ASP A 105 7.45 -12.84 -9.44
CA ASP A 105 8.23 -13.99 -8.96
C ASP A 105 7.35 -15.20 -8.61
N LEU A 106 6.08 -14.96 -8.28
CA LEU A 106 5.06 -15.99 -8.04
C LEU A 106 4.32 -16.44 -9.31
N GLY A 107 4.71 -15.94 -10.49
CA GLY A 107 4.11 -16.29 -11.78
C GLY A 107 2.85 -15.48 -12.13
N HIS A 108 2.58 -14.37 -11.45
CA HIS A 108 1.37 -13.57 -11.66
C HIS A 108 1.56 -12.35 -12.59
N ALA A 109 2.72 -12.19 -13.23
CA ALA A 109 3.09 -10.98 -13.96
C ALA A 109 2.04 -10.54 -14.99
N GLN A 110 1.67 -11.44 -15.91
CA GLN A 110 0.73 -11.16 -17.01
C GLN A 110 -0.68 -10.85 -16.50
N HIS A 111 -1.14 -11.58 -15.48
CA HIS A 111 -2.46 -11.37 -14.89
C HIS A 111 -2.54 -10.06 -14.11
N LEU A 112 -1.46 -9.67 -13.42
CA LEU A 112 -1.37 -8.37 -12.74
C LEU A 112 -1.37 -7.23 -13.76
N ALA A 113 -0.60 -7.34 -14.85
CA ALA A 113 -0.58 -6.36 -15.93
C ALA A 113 -1.98 -6.18 -16.55
N SER A 114 -2.68 -7.28 -16.78
CA SER A 114 -4.06 -7.27 -17.26
C SER A 114 -5.00 -6.59 -16.26
N ALA A 115 -4.90 -6.93 -14.97
CA ALA A 115 -5.73 -6.34 -13.92
C ALA A 115 -5.53 -4.82 -13.79
N LEU A 116 -4.28 -4.34 -13.82
CA LEU A 116 -3.97 -2.90 -13.77
C LEU A 116 -4.64 -2.12 -14.91
N ARG A 117 -4.67 -2.69 -16.12
CA ARG A 117 -5.33 -2.07 -17.28
C ARG A 117 -6.85 -2.02 -17.16
N VAL A 118 -7.46 -2.99 -16.45
CA VAL A 118 -8.90 -3.02 -16.18
C VAL A 118 -9.27 -2.00 -15.10
N LEU A 119 -8.49 -1.95 -14.02
CA LEU A 119 -8.83 -1.16 -12.83
C LEU A 119 -8.49 0.32 -12.95
N SER A 120 -7.47 0.68 -13.71
CA SER A 120 -6.90 2.03 -13.65
C SER A 120 -6.64 2.64 -15.02
N ALA A 121 -7.01 3.92 -15.15
CA ALA A 121 -6.61 4.76 -16.28
C ALA A 121 -5.34 5.56 -15.98
N ASP A 122 -4.75 5.41 -14.79
CA ASP A 122 -3.59 6.19 -14.37
C ASP A 122 -2.35 5.89 -15.24
N PRO A 123 -1.60 6.91 -15.70
CA PRO A 123 -0.40 6.71 -16.52
C PRO A 123 0.67 5.85 -15.85
N PHE A 124 0.80 5.90 -14.53
CA PHE A 124 1.77 5.12 -13.79
C PHE A 124 1.37 3.63 -13.71
N ASP A 125 0.08 3.33 -13.54
CA ASP A 125 -0.38 1.93 -13.59
C ASP A 125 -0.25 1.33 -14.98
N ARG A 126 -0.44 2.13 -16.04
CA ARG A 126 -0.14 1.70 -17.42
C ARG A 126 1.35 1.43 -17.63
N TYR A 127 2.22 2.26 -17.05
CA TYR A 127 3.66 2.04 -17.08
C TYR A 127 4.05 0.73 -16.37
N ARG A 128 3.53 0.49 -15.16
CA ARG A 128 3.73 -0.76 -14.40
C ARG A 128 3.28 -1.98 -15.19
N ALA A 129 2.09 -1.93 -15.78
CA ALA A 129 1.57 -2.99 -16.64
C ALA A 129 2.48 -3.28 -17.85
N GLY A 130 3.09 -2.25 -18.42
CA GLY A 130 4.06 -2.40 -19.52
C GLY A 130 5.41 -2.99 -19.10
N LEU A 131 5.81 -2.85 -17.83
CA LEU A 131 6.98 -3.53 -17.27
C LEU A 131 6.69 -5.01 -17.01
N LEU A 132 5.53 -5.30 -16.42
CA LEU A 132 5.09 -6.67 -16.10
C LEU A 132 4.91 -7.55 -17.34
N ASP A 133 4.51 -6.97 -18.49
CA ASP A 133 4.46 -7.70 -19.77
C ASP A 133 5.84 -8.23 -20.23
N ARG A 134 6.94 -7.72 -19.67
CA ARG A 134 8.33 -8.07 -20.05
C ARG A 134 9.02 -8.99 -19.05
N MET A 135 8.35 -9.31 -17.93
CA MET A 135 8.83 -10.23 -16.90
C MET A 135 8.35 -11.64 -17.22
#